data_AF-A0A0D8Y4B3-F1
#
_entry.id   AF-A0A0D8Y4B3-F1
#
_cell.length_a   1.000
_cell.length_b   1.000
_cell.length_c   1.000
_cell.angle_alpha   90.00
_cell.angle_beta   90.00
_cell.angle_gamma   90.00
#
_symmetry.space_group_name_H-M   'P 1'
#
loop_
_entity.id
_entity.type
_entity.pdbx_description
1 polymer ?
#
loop_
_entity_poly.entity_id
_entity_poly.type
_entity_poly.pdbx_seq_one_letter_code
_entity_poly.pdbx_strand_id
1 'polypeptide(L)'
;IHNPRNTDTVRLQFQGVRKAKVVGSLAIKSNKIGDIVSGILIKRNFNYQVVDPKDLTVFTDLSSSRLSQRQSVYYSGSLPLLLYSLNQLNDDAVLTAELKPNDTTTPTHVFSVFGVVISIMVDVQNGRKQVFFEVKRAISLQWCSLASICILDWESNPVNDMYADAVLAAILHAQANPIPDKYLPKPELYPKIEEALLTAVEEVCGKESVTLQHSEETAIRVEVDEKVAIISSGGSQVDCDDPLLRHLLSTISGKLKRCIAPEKVTAEVMEVDEK
;
A
#
# COMPACT_ATOMS: atom_id res chain seq x y z
N ILE A 1 -16.62 -61.29 7.63
CA ILE A 1 -17.61 -61.47 6.55
C ILE A 1 -18.96 -61.00 7.09
N HIS A 2 -19.51 -59.89 6.59
CA HIS A 2 -20.85 -59.43 6.99
C HIS A 2 -21.88 -60.02 6.02
N ASN A 3 -22.99 -60.57 6.54
CA ASN A 3 -24.09 -61.10 5.75
C ASN A 3 -25.40 -60.33 6.07
N PRO A 4 -25.53 -59.09 5.58
CA PRO A 4 -26.70 -58.24 5.80
C PRO A 4 -27.92 -58.79 5.05
N ARG A 5 -29.13 -58.59 5.60
CA ARG A 5 -30.38 -58.95 4.91
C ARG A 5 -30.68 -57.92 3.82
N ASN A 6 -31.65 -58.23 2.95
CA ASN A 6 -32.13 -57.25 1.97
C ASN A 6 -32.53 -55.96 2.70
N THR A 7 -32.11 -54.81 2.16
CA THR A 7 -32.29 -53.44 2.69
C THR A 7 -31.46 -53.06 3.94
N ASP A 8 -30.59 -53.94 4.43
CA ASP A 8 -29.64 -53.58 5.48
C ASP A 8 -28.44 -52.81 4.89
N THR A 9 -28.27 -51.55 5.30
CA THR A 9 -27.17 -50.71 4.84
C THR A 9 -25.88 -51.05 5.60
N VAL A 10 -24.85 -51.50 4.88
CA VAL A 10 -23.50 -51.69 5.44
C VAL A 10 -22.70 -50.40 5.25
N ARG A 11 -22.39 -49.71 6.34
CA ARG A 11 -21.51 -48.53 6.33
C ARG A 11 -20.08 -48.94 6.65
N LEU A 12 -19.19 -48.75 5.70
CA LEU A 12 -17.74 -48.90 5.90
C LEU A 12 -17.10 -47.51 5.90
N GLN A 13 -16.38 -47.17 6.95
CA GLN A 13 -15.65 -45.91 7.05
C GLN A 13 -14.20 -46.13 6.68
N PHE A 14 -13.70 -45.33 5.74
CA PHE A 14 -12.31 -45.31 5.34
C PHE A 14 -11.75 -43.91 5.53
N GLN A 15 -10.70 -43.78 6.33
CA GLN A 15 -9.95 -42.53 6.46
C GLN A 15 -8.96 -42.44 5.29
N GLY A 16 -9.37 -41.79 4.21
CA GLY A 16 -8.50 -41.52 3.07
C GLY A 16 -7.63 -40.28 3.31
N VAL A 17 -6.30 -40.42 3.19
CA VAL A 17 -5.40 -39.27 3.14
C VAL A 17 -5.55 -38.59 1.78
N ARG A 18 -5.87 -37.29 1.77
CA ARG A 18 -5.90 -36.50 0.53
C ARG A 18 -4.49 -36.04 0.19
N LYS A 19 -3.98 -36.46 -0.98
CA LYS A 19 -2.67 -36.06 -1.49
C LYS A 19 -2.87 -35.06 -2.63
N ALA A 20 -2.18 -33.92 -2.57
CA ALA A 20 -2.13 -32.95 -3.66
C ALA A 20 -0.72 -32.90 -4.26
N LYS A 21 -0.62 -32.72 -5.58
CA LYS A 21 0.65 -32.61 -6.31
C LYS A 21 0.90 -31.17 -6.68
N VAL A 22 2.05 -30.63 -6.30
CA VAL A 22 2.50 -29.31 -6.79
C VAL A 22 2.99 -29.48 -8.23
N VAL A 23 2.52 -28.64 -9.15
CA VAL A 23 2.88 -28.70 -10.59
C VAL A 23 3.13 -27.29 -11.14
N GLY A 24 3.74 -27.21 -12.33
CA GLY A 24 4.05 -25.95 -12.98
C GLY A 24 5.27 -25.23 -12.38
N SER A 25 5.27 -23.91 -12.46
CA SER A 25 6.32 -23.03 -11.94
C SER A 25 6.55 -23.21 -10.43
N LEU A 26 5.50 -23.53 -9.68
CA LEU A 26 5.56 -23.79 -8.24
C LEU A 26 6.35 -25.06 -7.88
N ALA A 27 6.55 -25.97 -8.86
CA ALA A 27 7.33 -27.20 -8.68
C ALA A 27 8.82 -27.05 -9.06
N ILE A 28 9.23 -25.89 -9.62
CA ILE A 28 10.63 -25.64 -10.00
C ILE A 28 11.53 -25.57 -8.77
N LYS A 29 11.04 -24.95 -7.69
CA LYS A 29 11.74 -24.90 -6.40
C LYS A 29 11.47 -26.20 -5.63
N SER A 30 12.53 -26.91 -5.23
CA SER A 30 12.36 -28.02 -4.29
C SER A 30 12.08 -27.46 -2.89
N ASN A 31 10.89 -27.77 -2.36
CA ASN A 31 10.46 -27.32 -1.05
C ASN A 31 10.89 -28.31 0.02
N LYS A 32 11.38 -27.80 1.16
CA LYS A 32 11.74 -28.59 2.34
C LYS A 32 10.53 -28.76 3.25
N ILE A 33 10.61 -29.73 4.16
CA ILE A 33 9.59 -29.94 5.19
C ILE A 33 9.54 -28.68 6.06
N GLY A 34 8.37 -28.04 6.13
CA GLY A 34 8.15 -26.78 6.86
C GLY A 34 8.00 -25.55 5.95
N ASP A 35 8.34 -25.66 4.67
CA ASP A 35 8.14 -24.55 3.71
C ASP A 35 6.64 -24.37 3.41
N ILE A 36 6.17 -23.13 3.46
CA ILE A 36 4.79 -22.78 3.12
C ILE A 36 4.66 -22.77 1.59
N VAL A 37 3.68 -23.52 1.08
CA VAL A 37 3.32 -23.55 -0.34
C VAL A 37 1.98 -22.87 -0.52
N SER A 38 1.96 -21.76 -1.26
CA SER A 38 0.75 -21.01 -1.61
C SER A 38 0.47 -21.15 -3.12
N GLY A 39 -0.79 -21.43 -3.47
CA GLY A 39 -1.22 -21.56 -4.86
C GLY A 39 -2.70 -21.86 -4.98
N ILE A 40 -3.15 -22.08 -6.21
CA ILE A 40 -4.54 -22.47 -6.51
C ILE A 40 -4.63 -23.99 -6.49
N LEU A 41 -5.59 -24.53 -5.71
CA LEU A 41 -5.87 -25.96 -5.66
C LEU A 41 -6.90 -26.35 -6.72
N ILE A 42 -6.48 -27.12 -7.72
CA ILE A 42 -7.34 -27.70 -8.73
C ILE A 42 -7.72 -29.12 -8.30
N LYS A 43 -9.02 -29.39 -8.16
CA LYS A 43 -9.56 -30.73 -7.92
C LYS A 43 -10.23 -31.27 -9.17
N ARG A 44 -9.69 -32.35 -9.72
CA ARG A 44 -10.31 -33.13 -10.80
C ARG A 44 -10.63 -34.52 -10.25
N ASN A 45 -11.90 -34.74 -9.91
CA ASN A 45 -12.38 -35.95 -9.22
C ASN A 45 -11.64 -36.20 -7.90
N PHE A 46 -10.79 -37.23 -7.84
CA PHE A 46 -9.98 -37.58 -6.68
C PHE A 46 -8.52 -37.09 -6.78
N ASN A 47 -8.14 -36.47 -7.90
CA ASN A 47 -6.81 -35.90 -8.10
C ASN A 47 -6.80 -34.42 -7.69
N TYR A 48 -5.82 -34.07 -6.86
CA TYR A 48 -5.60 -32.72 -6.38
C TYR A 48 -4.25 -32.21 -6.90
N GLN A 49 -4.24 -31.02 -7.48
CA GLN A 49 -3.05 -30.36 -8.00
C GLN A 49 -2.98 -28.93 -7.45
N VAL A 50 -1.81 -28.50 -7.00
CA VAL A 50 -1.56 -27.12 -6.59
C VAL A 50 -0.71 -26.45 -7.67
N VAL A 51 -1.20 -25.33 -8.19
CA VAL A 51 -0.56 -24.56 -9.27
C VAL A 51 -0.32 -23.13 -8.86
N ASP A 52 0.64 -22.47 -9.49
CA ASP A 52 0.76 -21.02 -9.46
C ASP A 52 -0.42 -20.38 -10.25
N PRO A 53 -0.98 -19.24 -9.80
CA PRO A 53 -2.02 -18.52 -10.54
C PRO A 53 -1.69 -18.24 -12.01
N LYS A 54 -0.40 -18.04 -12.35
CA LYS A 54 0.04 -17.78 -13.73
C LYS A 54 -0.13 -18.99 -14.65
N ASP A 55 -0.05 -20.20 -14.11
CA ASP A 55 -0.14 -21.45 -14.87
C ASP A 55 -1.57 -22.00 -14.94
N LEU A 56 -2.56 -21.30 -14.39
CA LEU A 56 -3.94 -21.78 -14.32
C LEU A 56 -4.53 -22.14 -15.70
N THR A 57 -4.21 -21.34 -16.72
CA THR A 57 -4.65 -21.55 -18.12
C THR A 57 -4.01 -22.77 -18.78
N VAL A 58 -2.87 -23.25 -18.27
CA VAL A 58 -2.18 -24.44 -18.78
C VAL A 58 -2.80 -25.71 -18.22
N PHE A 59 -3.22 -25.67 -16.95
CA PHE A 59 -3.72 -26.85 -16.23
C PHE A 59 -5.25 -26.93 -16.17
N THR A 60 -5.96 -25.88 -16.58
CA THR A 60 -7.43 -25.82 -16.62
C THR A 60 -7.92 -25.20 -17.92
N ASP A 61 -9.16 -25.49 -18.30
CA ASP A 61 -9.81 -24.85 -19.47
C ASP A 61 -10.31 -23.43 -19.14
N LEU A 62 -9.92 -22.87 -17.99
CA LEU A 62 -10.28 -21.52 -17.58
C LEU A 62 -9.37 -20.52 -18.30
N SER A 63 -9.97 -19.57 -19.00
CA SER A 63 -9.26 -18.39 -19.47
C SER A 63 -9.04 -17.42 -18.31
N SER A 64 -7.79 -16.96 -18.14
CA SER A 64 -7.48 -15.86 -17.24
C SER A 64 -7.49 -14.56 -18.04
N SER A 65 -8.43 -13.66 -17.75
CA SER A 65 -8.45 -12.30 -18.28
C SER A 65 -8.14 -11.28 -17.19
N ARG A 66 -7.49 -10.19 -17.58
CA ARG A 66 -7.36 -8.98 -16.77
C ARG A 66 -8.06 -7.86 -17.50
N LEU A 67 -8.88 -7.10 -16.78
CA LEU A 67 -9.54 -5.92 -17.31
C LEU A 67 -8.77 -4.70 -16.83
N SER A 68 -8.22 -3.92 -17.75
CA SER A 68 -7.67 -2.59 -17.45
C SER A 68 -8.64 -1.53 -17.93
N GLN A 69 -8.85 -0.49 -17.13
CA GLN A 69 -9.70 0.64 -17.47
C GLN A 69 -8.88 1.93 -17.49
N ARG A 70 -9.27 2.81 -18.41
CA ARG A 70 -8.71 4.14 -18.60
C ARG A 70 -9.84 5.15 -18.63
N GLN A 71 -9.74 6.21 -17.85
CA GLN A 71 -10.70 7.29 -17.84
C GLN A 71 -9.98 8.64 -17.92
N SER A 72 -10.41 9.46 -18.87
CA SER A 72 -9.91 10.82 -19.06
C SER A 72 -10.96 11.82 -18.61
N VAL A 73 -10.57 12.77 -17.77
CA VAL A 73 -11.46 13.77 -17.19
C VAL A 73 -10.84 15.14 -17.29
N TYR A 74 -11.66 16.12 -17.67
CA TYR A 74 -11.23 17.51 -17.74
C TYR A 74 -10.99 18.07 -16.33
N TYR A 75 -9.83 18.69 -16.14
CA TYR A 75 -9.44 19.39 -14.92
C TYR A 75 -8.61 20.62 -15.27
N SER A 76 -9.16 21.81 -14.99
CA SER A 76 -8.57 23.11 -15.29
C SER A 76 -8.06 23.84 -14.03
N GLY A 77 -8.15 23.21 -12.86
CA GLY A 77 -7.68 23.78 -11.61
C GLY A 77 -6.14 23.76 -11.49
N SER A 78 -5.64 24.31 -10.38
CA SER A 78 -4.21 24.36 -10.09
C SER A 78 -3.70 23.01 -9.56
N LEU A 79 -2.37 22.79 -9.65
CA LEU A 79 -1.72 21.61 -9.06
C LEU A 79 -1.95 21.54 -7.53
N PRO A 80 -1.79 22.63 -6.75
CA PRO A 80 -2.02 22.58 -5.31
C PRO A 80 -3.45 22.21 -4.94
N LEU A 81 -4.44 22.68 -5.70
CA LEU A 81 -5.85 22.33 -5.49
C LEU A 81 -6.12 20.85 -5.76
N LEU A 82 -5.50 20.30 -6.81
CA LEU A 82 -5.63 18.88 -7.15
C LEU A 82 -5.02 18.00 -6.05
N LEU A 83 -3.78 18.30 -5.65
CA LEU A 83 -3.09 17.59 -4.57
C LEU A 83 -3.85 17.70 -3.26
N TYR A 84 -4.36 18.89 -2.92
CA TYR A 84 -5.17 19.09 -1.73
C TYR A 84 -6.42 18.22 -1.76
N SER A 85 -7.14 18.20 -2.89
CA SER A 85 -8.39 17.43 -3.03
C SER A 85 -8.16 15.92 -3.01
N LEU A 86 -7.04 15.44 -3.58
CA LEU A 86 -6.65 14.04 -3.51
C LEU A 86 -6.26 13.64 -2.08
N ASN A 87 -5.53 14.50 -1.36
CA ASN A 87 -5.14 14.23 0.03
C ASN A 87 -6.34 14.26 1.01
N GLN A 88 -7.48 14.86 0.65
CA GLN A 88 -8.71 14.71 1.43
C GLN A 88 -9.27 13.27 1.42
N LEU A 89 -8.90 12.45 0.43
CA LEU A 89 -9.30 11.03 0.39
C LEU A 89 -8.36 10.17 1.24
N ASN A 90 -7.06 10.37 1.07
CA ASN A 90 -6.00 9.66 1.77
C ASN A 90 -4.73 10.52 1.77
N ASP A 91 -4.03 10.62 2.90
CA ASP A 91 -2.83 11.46 3.09
C ASP A 91 -1.58 10.92 2.36
N ASP A 92 -1.75 10.08 1.33
CA ASP A 92 -0.67 9.42 0.59
C ASP A 92 -0.60 9.85 -0.89
N ALA A 93 -1.40 10.84 -1.28
CA ALA A 93 -1.38 11.38 -2.63
C ALA A 93 -0.14 12.27 -2.83
N VAL A 94 0.85 11.74 -3.56
CA VAL A 94 2.15 12.38 -3.76
C VAL A 94 2.45 12.54 -5.25
N LEU A 95 2.95 13.72 -5.62
CA LEU A 95 3.52 13.98 -6.93
C LEU A 95 4.87 13.24 -7.06
N THR A 96 4.93 12.23 -7.93
CA THR A 96 6.14 11.41 -8.12
C THR A 96 7.07 11.97 -9.18
N ALA A 97 6.53 12.64 -10.20
CA ALA A 97 7.34 13.21 -11.27
C ALA A 97 6.66 14.44 -11.89
N GLU A 98 7.49 15.43 -12.22
CA GLU A 98 7.15 16.55 -13.09
C GLU A 98 7.97 16.42 -14.38
N LEU A 99 7.28 16.32 -15.50
CA LEU A 99 7.86 16.16 -16.84
C LEU A 99 7.65 17.43 -17.63
N LYS A 100 8.69 17.85 -18.38
CA LYS A 100 8.57 18.98 -19.29
C LYS A 100 7.55 18.64 -20.40
N PRO A 101 6.56 19.52 -20.63
CA PRO A 101 5.58 19.29 -21.68
C PRO A 101 6.24 19.39 -23.06
N ASN A 102 6.18 18.31 -23.83
CA ASN A 102 6.56 18.32 -25.24
C ASN A 102 5.33 18.45 -26.16
N ASP A 103 4.19 17.92 -25.74
CA ASP A 103 2.91 17.98 -26.47
C ASP A 103 1.72 17.96 -25.47
N THR A 104 0.51 18.23 -25.97
CA THR A 104 -0.76 18.15 -25.27
C THR A 104 -1.14 16.74 -24.80
N THR A 105 -0.59 15.71 -25.45
CA THR A 105 -0.91 14.30 -25.16
C THR A 105 -0.02 13.69 -24.08
N THR A 106 1.14 14.29 -23.79
CA THR A 106 2.09 13.74 -22.83
C THR A 106 1.76 14.18 -21.40
N PRO A 107 1.78 13.26 -20.43
CA PRO A 107 1.57 13.61 -19.03
C PRO A 107 2.69 14.53 -18.54
N THR A 108 2.31 15.61 -17.88
CA THR A 108 3.26 16.56 -17.28
C THR A 108 3.45 16.31 -15.80
N HIS A 109 2.45 15.75 -15.13
CA HIS A 109 2.52 15.40 -13.70
C HIS A 109 2.07 13.96 -13.51
N VAL A 110 2.82 13.21 -12.71
CA VAL A 110 2.50 11.81 -12.37
C VAL A 110 2.31 11.71 -10.86
N PHE A 111 1.18 11.15 -10.45
CA PHE A 111 0.82 11.02 -9.05
C PHE A 111 0.86 9.56 -8.61
N SER A 112 1.20 9.36 -7.34
CA SER A 112 0.97 8.12 -6.60
C SER A 112 -0.17 8.38 -5.62
N VAL A 113 -1.20 7.54 -5.62
CA VAL A 113 -2.37 7.65 -4.73
C VAL A 113 -2.76 6.24 -4.30
N PHE A 114 -3.15 6.06 -3.03
CA PHE A 114 -3.47 4.75 -2.46
C PHE A 114 -2.32 3.75 -2.63
N GLY A 115 -1.19 3.99 -1.97
CA GLY A 115 0.05 3.21 -2.10
C GLY A 115 -0.17 1.69 -2.08
N VAL A 116 -0.18 1.07 -3.26
CA VAL A 116 -0.26 -0.39 -3.40
C VAL A 116 1.05 -0.92 -4.01
N VAL A 117 1.81 -1.56 -3.11
CA VAL A 117 2.68 -2.73 -3.23
C VAL A 117 3.82 -2.68 -4.28
N ILE A 118 5.03 -2.48 -3.77
CA ILE A 118 6.27 -2.96 -4.39
C ILE A 118 6.24 -4.49 -4.35
N SER A 119 6.15 -5.14 -5.52
CA SER A 119 6.45 -6.57 -5.59
C SER A 119 7.97 -6.72 -5.66
N ILE A 120 8.58 -7.27 -4.61
CA ILE A 120 10.00 -7.63 -4.61
C ILE A 120 10.14 -8.91 -5.42
N MET A 121 10.66 -8.80 -6.65
CA MET A 121 11.11 -9.96 -7.40
C MET A 121 12.61 -10.08 -7.22
N VAL A 122 13.05 -11.17 -6.57
CA VAL A 122 14.46 -11.55 -6.55
C VAL A 122 14.69 -12.48 -7.72
N ASP A 123 15.37 -11.98 -8.76
CA ASP A 123 15.88 -12.86 -9.81
C ASP A 123 17.30 -13.29 -9.42
N VAL A 124 17.56 -14.59 -9.57
CA VAL A 124 18.88 -15.19 -9.36
C VAL A 124 19.34 -15.72 -10.70
N GLN A 125 19.92 -14.83 -11.50
CA GLN A 125 20.63 -15.21 -12.73
C GLN A 125 22.13 -15.29 -12.42
N ASN A 126 22.76 -16.42 -12.75
CA ASN A 126 24.22 -16.62 -12.67
C ASN A 126 24.86 -16.26 -11.31
N GLY A 127 24.19 -16.57 -10.19
CA GLY A 127 24.73 -16.36 -8.85
C GLY A 127 24.77 -14.90 -8.38
N ARG A 128 24.30 -13.93 -9.18
CA ARG A 128 24.05 -12.55 -8.76
C ARG A 128 22.59 -12.43 -8.35
N LYS A 129 22.34 -12.03 -7.10
CA LYS A 129 21.02 -11.62 -6.64
C LYS A 129 20.75 -10.22 -7.22
N GLN A 130 19.80 -10.11 -8.14
CA GLN A 130 19.26 -8.82 -8.55
C GLN A 130 17.87 -8.65 -7.92
N VAL A 131 17.73 -7.57 -7.15
CA VAL A 131 16.46 -7.17 -6.55
C VAL A 131 15.78 -6.25 -7.54
N PHE A 132 14.68 -6.71 -8.13
CA PHE A 132 13.84 -5.90 -9.00
C PHE A 132 12.65 -5.38 -8.21
N PHE A 133 12.46 -4.06 -8.25
CA PHE A 133 11.28 -3.39 -7.73
C PHE A 133 10.25 -3.33 -8.87
N GLU A 134 9.30 -4.27 -8.92
CA GLU A 134 8.15 -4.12 -9.81
C GLU A 134 7.04 -3.37 -9.06
N VAL A 135 6.94 -2.06 -9.31
CA VAL A 135 5.82 -1.26 -8.84
C VAL A 135 4.66 -1.47 -9.80
N LYS A 136 3.84 -2.50 -9.58
CA LYS A 136 2.54 -2.60 -10.25
C LYS A 136 1.56 -1.69 -9.51
N ARG A 137 1.51 -0.44 -9.96
CA ARG A 137 0.50 0.51 -9.47
C ARG A 137 -0.88 -0.06 -9.80
N ALA A 138 -1.64 -0.38 -8.76
CA ALA A 138 -3.04 -0.81 -8.91
C ALA A 138 -3.89 0.27 -9.59
N ILE A 139 -3.52 1.54 -9.36
CA ILE A 139 -4.14 2.75 -9.90
C ILE A 139 -3.02 3.76 -10.20
N SER A 140 -3.09 4.40 -11.36
CA SER A 140 -2.17 5.46 -11.74
C SER A 140 -2.94 6.69 -12.20
N LEU A 141 -2.56 7.85 -11.67
CA LEU A 141 -3.11 9.14 -12.04
C LEU A 141 -2.03 9.97 -12.71
N GLN A 142 -2.34 10.50 -13.88
CA GLN A 142 -1.49 11.38 -14.65
C GLN A 142 -2.26 12.64 -15.01
N TRP A 143 -1.58 13.78 -15.11
CA TRP A 143 -2.19 15.03 -15.55
C TRP A 143 -1.42 15.60 -16.73
N CYS A 144 -2.13 15.83 -17.82
CA CYS A 144 -1.65 16.55 -19.00
C CYS A 144 -2.05 18.02 -18.84
N SER A 145 -1.21 18.82 -18.18
CA SER A 145 -1.55 20.22 -17.84
C SER A 145 -1.85 21.09 -19.07
N LEU A 146 -1.16 20.88 -20.19
CA LEU A 146 -1.43 21.60 -21.45
C LEU A 146 -2.82 21.32 -22.01
N ALA A 147 -3.34 20.10 -21.84
CA ALA A 147 -4.67 19.72 -22.30
C ALA A 147 -5.75 19.90 -21.22
N SER A 148 -5.36 20.20 -19.97
CA SER A 148 -6.26 20.21 -18.82
C SER A 148 -7.01 18.88 -18.66
N ILE A 149 -6.30 17.74 -18.83
CA ILE A 149 -6.89 16.40 -18.73
C ILE A 149 -6.14 15.58 -17.69
N CYS A 150 -6.87 15.09 -16.69
CA CYS A 150 -6.43 14.02 -15.80
C CYS A 150 -6.76 12.66 -16.44
N ILE A 151 -5.79 11.76 -16.45
CA ILE A 151 -5.90 10.39 -16.95
C ILE A 151 -5.73 9.45 -15.77
N LEU A 152 -6.77 8.66 -15.51
CA LEU A 152 -6.79 7.61 -14.50
C LEU A 152 -6.75 6.24 -15.18
N ASP A 153 -5.78 5.42 -14.82
CA ASP A 153 -5.56 4.07 -15.35
C ASP A 153 -5.49 3.06 -14.21
N TRP A 154 -6.26 1.96 -14.26
CA TRP A 154 -6.26 0.93 -13.22
C TRP A 154 -6.57 -0.47 -13.75
N GLU A 155 -6.19 -1.50 -12.99
CA GLU A 155 -6.66 -2.88 -13.18
C GLU A 155 -8.00 -3.04 -12.45
N SER A 156 -9.07 -3.26 -13.20
CA SER A 156 -10.43 -3.32 -12.69
C SER A 156 -10.65 -4.54 -11.80
N ASN A 157 -11.18 -4.27 -10.62
CA ASN A 157 -11.71 -5.21 -9.64
C ASN A 157 -12.49 -4.41 -8.60
N PRO A 158 -13.35 -5.04 -7.77
CA PRO A 158 -14.22 -4.31 -6.86
C PRO A 158 -13.52 -3.32 -5.90
N VAL A 159 -12.26 -3.59 -5.54
CA VAL A 159 -11.47 -2.73 -4.64
C VAL A 159 -10.85 -1.57 -5.41
N ASN A 160 -10.19 -1.86 -6.54
CA ASN A 160 -9.56 -0.83 -7.37
C ASN A 160 -10.59 0.09 -8.02
N ASP A 161 -11.76 -0.43 -8.39
CA ASP A 161 -12.86 0.37 -8.95
C ASP A 161 -13.36 1.38 -7.90
N MET A 162 -13.50 0.96 -6.64
CA MET A 162 -13.88 1.86 -5.54
C MET A 162 -12.85 2.96 -5.32
N TYR A 163 -11.55 2.63 -5.35
CA TYR A 163 -10.49 3.63 -5.24
C TYR A 163 -10.44 4.54 -6.46
N ALA A 164 -10.63 4.03 -7.67
CA ALA A 164 -10.67 4.81 -8.90
C ALA A 164 -11.85 5.81 -8.88
N ASP A 165 -13.03 5.36 -8.44
CA ASP A 165 -14.21 6.21 -8.24
C ASP A 165 -13.95 7.30 -7.20
N ALA A 166 -13.21 6.99 -6.12
CA ALA A 166 -12.83 7.97 -5.12
C ALA A 166 -11.90 9.05 -5.72
N VAL A 167 -10.83 8.64 -6.42
CA VAL A 167 -9.92 9.58 -7.12
C VAL A 167 -10.69 10.44 -8.11
N LEU A 168 -11.55 9.82 -8.92
CA LEU A 168 -12.40 10.51 -9.87
C LEU A 168 -13.29 11.55 -9.18
N ALA A 169 -13.94 11.18 -8.08
CA ALA A 169 -14.78 12.07 -7.30
C ALA A 169 -13.99 13.26 -6.75
N ALA A 170 -12.75 13.06 -6.28
CA ALA A 170 -11.89 14.17 -5.83
C ALA A 170 -11.52 15.12 -6.97
N ILE A 171 -11.18 14.60 -8.16
CA ILE A 171 -10.89 15.43 -9.35
C ILE A 171 -12.12 16.24 -9.75
N LEU A 172 -13.28 15.60 -9.82
CA LEU A 172 -14.54 16.26 -10.16
C LEU A 172 -14.95 17.29 -9.10
N HIS A 173 -14.73 16.98 -7.81
CA HIS A 173 -14.97 17.92 -6.71
C HIS A 173 -14.07 19.15 -6.81
N ALA A 174 -12.78 18.96 -7.07
CA ALA A 174 -11.81 20.04 -7.28
C ALA A 174 -12.20 20.94 -8.47
N GLN A 175 -12.70 20.32 -9.55
CA GLN A 175 -13.18 21.04 -10.74
C GLN A 175 -14.48 21.82 -10.48
N ALA A 176 -15.43 21.23 -9.76
CA ALA A 176 -16.73 21.83 -9.50
C ALA A 176 -16.69 22.90 -8.41
N ASN A 177 -15.81 22.75 -7.41
CA ASN A 177 -15.68 23.63 -6.25
C ASN A 177 -14.25 24.17 -6.14
N PRO A 178 -13.80 25.05 -7.07
CA PRO A 178 -12.44 25.54 -7.06
C PRO A 178 -12.18 26.46 -5.85
N ILE A 179 -11.18 26.10 -5.05
CA ILE A 179 -10.71 26.91 -3.92
C ILE A 179 -9.48 27.70 -4.42
N PRO A 180 -9.47 29.04 -4.32
CA PRO A 180 -8.29 29.82 -4.68
C PRO A 180 -7.06 29.39 -3.85
N ASP A 181 -5.90 29.29 -4.49
CA ASP A 181 -4.65 28.81 -3.87
C ASP A 181 -4.27 29.55 -2.57
N LYS A 182 -4.68 30.81 -2.42
CA LYS A 182 -4.46 31.61 -1.20
C LYS A 182 -5.14 31.01 0.04
N TYR A 183 -6.26 30.30 -0.13
CA TYR A 183 -7.04 29.68 0.94
C TYR A 183 -6.68 28.21 1.16
N LEU A 184 -5.81 27.63 0.33
CA LEU A 184 -5.32 26.28 0.57
C LEU A 184 -4.36 26.27 1.77
N PRO A 185 -4.41 25.22 2.61
CA PRO A 185 -3.47 25.08 3.71
C PRO A 185 -2.04 24.98 3.17
N LYS A 186 -1.15 25.81 3.71
CA LYS A 186 0.26 25.78 3.34
C LYS A 186 1.00 24.85 4.29
N PRO A 187 1.75 23.84 3.80
CA PRO A 187 2.50 22.92 4.65
C PRO A 187 3.42 23.65 5.64
N GLU A 188 3.95 24.82 5.26
CA GLU A 188 4.85 25.63 6.10
C GLU A 188 4.16 26.25 7.33
N LEU A 189 2.82 26.27 7.39
CA LEU A 189 2.05 26.75 8.54
C LEU A 189 1.83 25.66 9.61
N TYR A 190 2.08 24.39 9.27
CA TYR A 190 1.91 23.29 10.20
C TYR A 190 3.20 23.09 11.00
N PRO A 191 3.11 22.83 12.32
CA PRO A 191 4.28 22.47 13.12
C PRO A 191 4.89 21.18 12.57
N LYS A 192 6.22 21.07 12.67
CA LYS A 192 6.89 19.81 12.35
C LYS A 192 6.35 18.71 13.26
N ILE A 193 6.30 17.49 12.73
CA ILE A 193 5.77 16.35 13.48
C ILE A 193 6.50 16.15 14.82
N GLU A 194 7.81 16.37 14.85
CA GLU A 194 8.61 16.25 16.08
C GLU A 194 8.20 17.29 17.14
N GLU A 195 8.00 18.55 16.74
CA GLU A 195 7.61 19.65 17.63
C GLU A 195 6.18 19.44 18.17
N ALA A 196 5.26 19.05 17.30
CA ALA A 196 3.89 18.78 17.68
C ALA A 196 3.77 17.54 18.57
N LEU A 197 4.57 16.51 18.32
CA LEU A 197 4.59 15.29 19.12
C LEU A 197 5.16 15.55 20.50
N LEU A 198 6.26 16.31 20.57
CA LEU A 198 6.81 16.76 21.85
C LEU A 198 5.76 17.54 22.65
N THR A 199 5.12 18.53 22.03
CA THR A 199 4.10 19.36 22.69
C THR A 199 2.93 18.52 23.21
N ALA A 200 2.42 17.59 22.39
CA ALA A 200 1.31 16.71 22.78
C ALA A 200 1.68 15.77 23.94
N VAL A 201 2.91 15.24 23.94
CA VAL A 201 3.39 14.35 24.99
C VAL A 201 3.66 15.13 26.28
N GLU A 202 4.18 16.35 26.19
CA GLU A 202 4.34 17.26 27.34
C GLU A 202 3.01 17.63 28.00
N GLU A 203 1.95 17.84 27.21
CA GLU A 203 0.61 18.14 27.75
C GLU A 203 -0.03 16.93 28.46
N VAL A 204 0.23 15.72 27.99
CA VAL A 204 -0.37 14.49 28.54
C VAL A 204 0.42 13.94 29.73
N CYS A 205 1.76 13.92 29.64
CA CYS A 205 2.64 13.32 30.63
C CYS A 205 3.25 14.36 31.60
N GLY A 206 3.14 15.66 31.29
CA GLY A 206 3.79 16.73 32.02
C GLY A 206 5.20 17.02 31.51
N LYS A 207 5.56 18.30 31.46
CA LYS A 207 6.87 18.77 30.93
C LYS A 207 8.08 18.15 31.63
N GLU A 208 7.97 17.83 32.90
CA GLU A 208 9.09 17.32 33.70
C GLU A 208 9.36 15.83 33.45
N SER A 209 8.38 15.13 32.87
CA SER A 209 8.46 13.71 32.52
C SER A 209 9.01 13.47 31.11
N VAL A 210 9.33 14.50 30.34
CA VAL A 210 9.71 14.38 28.93
C VAL A 210 11.11 14.94 28.71
N THR A 211 11.96 14.16 28.04
CA THR A 211 13.33 14.56 27.69
C THR A 211 13.61 14.27 26.23
N LEU A 212 14.16 15.26 25.52
CA LEU A 212 14.65 15.09 24.15
C LEU A 212 16.04 14.47 24.18
N GLN A 213 16.17 13.29 23.59
CA GLN A 213 17.46 12.67 23.34
C GLN A 213 17.90 13.00 21.91
N HIS A 214 18.94 13.84 21.81
CA HIS A 214 19.63 14.10 20.55
C HIS A 214 20.77 13.07 20.42
N SER A 215 20.44 11.87 19.94
CA SER A 215 21.43 10.92 19.42
C SER A 215 21.52 11.06 17.89
N GLU A 216 22.09 10.08 17.18
CA GLU A 216 22.11 10.07 15.70
C GLU A 216 20.71 10.24 15.07
N GLU A 217 19.64 9.90 15.81
CA GLU A 217 18.24 10.23 15.51
C GLU A 217 17.57 10.91 16.72
N THR A 218 16.69 11.90 16.47
CA THR A 218 15.90 12.60 17.49
C THR A 218 14.88 11.64 18.12
N ALA A 219 15.02 11.34 19.41
CA ALA A 219 14.08 10.48 20.14
C ALA A 219 13.48 11.21 21.35
N ILE A 220 12.19 10.98 21.61
CA ILE A 220 11.49 11.54 22.76
C ILE A 220 11.44 10.47 23.85
N ARG A 221 12.12 10.71 24.98
CA ARG A 221 12.08 9.84 26.15
C ARG A 221 11.06 10.37 27.15
N VAL A 222 10.18 9.49 27.60
CA VAL A 222 9.11 9.79 28.56
C VAL A 222 9.29 8.92 29.79
N GLU A 223 9.29 9.53 30.97
CA GLU A 223 9.43 8.86 32.26
C GLU A 223 8.27 9.22 33.19
N VAL A 224 7.40 8.25 33.46
CA VAL A 224 6.20 8.41 34.29
C VAL A 224 6.14 7.24 35.27
N ASP A 225 6.07 7.51 36.57
CA ASP A 225 5.96 6.49 37.64
C ASP A 225 7.02 5.36 37.53
N GLU A 226 8.30 5.74 37.40
CA GLU A 226 9.46 4.83 37.23
C GLU A 226 9.46 4.00 35.91
N LYS A 227 8.49 4.23 35.02
CA LYS A 227 8.41 3.57 33.72
C LYS A 227 8.96 4.48 32.64
N VAL A 228 9.81 3.90 31.80
CA VAL A 228 10.45 4.62 30.70
C VAL A 228 9.83 4.17 29.37
N ALA A 229 9.52 5.14 28.52
CA ALA A 229 9.12 4.94 27.14
C ALA A 229 10.01 5.76 26.20
N ILE A 230 10.30 5.23 25.03
CA ILE A 230 11.09 5.89 23.99
C ILE A 230 10.27 5.93 22.70
N ILE A 231 10.10 7.13 22.15
CA ILE A 231 9.41 7.35 20.89
C ILE A 231 10.46 7.70 19.83
N SER A 232 10.46 6.96 18.73
CA SER A 232 11.36 7.21 17.59
C SER A 232 11.05 8.52 16.87
N SER A 233 12.00 9.03 16.07
CA SER A 233 11.80 10.21 15.23
C SER A 233 10.54 10.06 14.37
N GLY A 234 9.75 11.13 14.32
CA GLY A 234 8.46 11.16 13.65
C GLY A 234 7.39 10.22 14.23
N GLY A 235 7.58 9.60 15.40
CA GLY A 235 6.56 8.79 16.09
C GLY A 235 6.17 7.50 15.36
N SER A 236 7.11 6.85 14.68
CA SER A 236 6.88 5.57 13.96
C SER A 236 6.78 4.36 14.89
N GLN A 237 7.52 4.37 16.00
CA GLN A 237 7.60 3.29 16.95
C GLN A 237 7.64 3.87 18.37
N VAL A 238 6.98 3.15 19.29
CA VAL A 238 7.03 3.44 20.73
C VAL A 238 7.52 2.18 21.42
N ASP A 239 8.69 2.29 22.03
CA ASP A 239 9.28 1.22 22.85
C ASP A 239 9.01 1.50 24.33
N CYS A 240 8.39 0.55 25.01
CA CYS A 240 8.02 0.65 26.42
C CYS A 240 7.58 -0.72 26.94
N ASP A 241 8.04 -1.05 28.15
CA ASP A 241 7.66 -2.29 28.85
C ASP A 241 6.22 -2.24 29.39
N ASP A 242 5.70 -1.06 29.69
CA ASP A 242 4.34 -0.90 30.20
C ASP A 242 3.30 -0.84 29.07
N PRO A 243 2.31 -1.74 29.06
CA PRO A 243 1.36 -1.83 27.96
C PRO A 243 0.39 -0.64 27.89
N LEU A 244 0.08 0.00 29.02
CA LEU A 244 -0.84 1.14 29.04
C LEU A 244 -0.16 2.40 28.51
N LEU A 245 1.06 2.67 28.97
CA LEU A 245 1.88 3.79 28.52
C LEU A 245 2.23 3.63 27.03
N ARG A 246 2.59 2.42 26.59
CA ARG A 246 2.82 2.13 25.17
C ARG A 246 1.58 2.39 24.32
N HIS A 247 0.40 1.94 24.77
CA HIS A 247 -0.85 2.17 24.04
C HIS A 247 -1.20 3.67 23.99
N LEU A 248 -1.03 4.40 25.09
CA LEU A 248 -1.27 5.84 25.16
C LEU A 248 -0.40 6.60 24.15
N LEU A 249 0.92 6.41 24.23
CA LEU A 249 1.88 7.13 23.38
C LEU A 249 1.75 6.74 21.91
N SER A 250 1.54 5.45 21.61
CA SER A 250 1.29 5.01 20.22
C SER A 250 -0.01 5.60 19.65
N THR A 251 -1.05 5.76 20.47
CA THR A 251 -2.30 6.41 20.08
C THR A 251 -2.08 7.90 19.80
N ILE A 252 -1.30 8.61 20.63
CA ILE A 252 -0.95 10.02 20.42
C ILE A 252 -0.17 10.16 19.12
N SER A 253 0.93 9.43 18.96
CA SER A 253 1.75 9.46 17.73
C SER A 253 0.94 9.12 16.49
N GLY A 254 0.08 8.10 16.55
CA GLY A 254 -0.76 7.66 15.44
C GLY A 254 -1.86 8.64 15.06
N LYS A 255 -2.50 9.30 16.04
CA LYS A 255 -3.50 10.34 15.78
C LYS A 255 -2.86 11.62 15.26
N LEU A 256 -1.75 12.03 15.87
CA LEU A 256 -1.04 13.25 15.50
C LEU A 256 -0.52 13.20 14.05
N LYS A 257 -0.01 12.05 13.61
CA LYS A 257 0.35 11.80 12.21
C LYS A 257 -0.74 12.09 11.20
N ARG A 258 -2.01 11.89 11.57
CA ARG A 258 -3.17 12.13 10.71
C ARG A 258 -3.70 13.56 10.79
N CYS A 259 -3.16 14.37 11.70
CA CYS A 259 -3.62 15.74 11.94
C CYS A 259 -2.59 16.78 11.46
N ILE A 260 -1.37 16.35 11.15
CA ILE A 260 -0.29 17.22 10.66
C ILE A 260 -0.20 17.05 9.16
N ALA A 261 0.08 18.16 8.45
CA ALA A 261 0.26 18.12 7.01
C ALA A 261 1.37 17.15 6.63
N PRO A 262 1.20 16.36 5.55
CA PRO A 262 2.25 15.46 5.08
C PRO A 262 3.52 16.27 4.80
N GLU A 263 4.68 15.75 5.24
CA GLU A 263 5.96 16.33 4.87
C GLU A 263 6.10 16.36 3.35
N LYS A 264 6.70 17.43 2.82
CA LYS A 264 7.04 17.47 1.39
C LYS A 264 7.98 16.30 1.12
N VAL A 265 7.46 15.28 0.43
CA VAL A 265 8.32 14.28 -0.21
C VAL A 265 9.13 15.04 -1.23
N THR A 266 10.42 15.24 -0.95
CA THR A 266 11.38 15.69 -1.96
C THR A 266 11.39 14.63 -3.04
N ALA A 267 10.77 14.93 -4.18
CA ALA A 267 10.84 14.07 -5.35
C ALA A 267 12.33 13.86 -5.67
N GLU A 268 12.81 12.63 -5.52
CA GLU A 268 14.08 12.25 -6.13
C GLU A 268 13.87 12.39 -7.63
N VAL A 269 14.43 13.46 -8.18
CA VAL A 269 14.51 13.66 -9.63
C VAL A 269 15.37 12.53 -10.16
N MET A 270 14.74 11.44 -10.59
CA MET A 270 15.42 10.46 -11.42
C MET A 270 15.70 11.14 -12.76
N GLU A 271 16.91 11.69 -12.89
CA GLU A 271 17.49 12.01 -14.19
C GLU A 271 17.50 10.71 -15.00
N VAL A 272 16.62 10.63 -16.00
CA VAL A 272 16.69 9.59 -17.02
C VAL A 272 17.90 9.97 -17.88
N ASP A 273 19.04 9.34 -17.59
CA ASP A 273 20.24 9.41 -18.41
C ASP A 273 19.89 8.88 -19.81
N GLU A 274 19.76 9.78 -20.79
CA GLU A 274 19.65 9.42 -22.21
C GLU A 274 21.01 8.88 -22.69
N LYS A 275 21.12 7.56 -22.83
CA LYS A 275 22.11 6.90 -23.69
C LYS A 275 21.51 5.73 -24.45
#